data_AF-A0A445ACU6-F1
#
_entry.id   AF-A0A445ACU6-F1
#
_cell.length_a   1.000
_cell.length_b   1.000
_cell.length_c   1.000
_cell.angle_alpha   90.00
_cell.angle_beta   90.00
_cell.angle_gamma   90.00
#
_symmetry.space_group_name_H-M   'P 1'
#
loop_
_entity.id
_entity.type
_entity.pdbx_description
1 polymer ?
#
loop_
_entity_poly.entity_id
_entity_poly.type
_entity_poly.pdbx_seq_one_letter_code
_entity_poly.pdbx_strand_id
1 'polypeptide(L)'
;MYRVSKGAPEQILHFAHNKSDIKRRVHAVIDKFAKRGLRSLAVAYQEVSDGRKESAGGPWQFIGLIPLFDPPRHDSAETIRRALNLRDKDEFIADLPIDELIEKADGFVGVFPEHKYEIVKRLQVRKHICGMTGDGVNDAPALKKADIGIAVANATDAARSASDIVLTEPGLSVIISAC
;
A
#
# COMPACT_ATOMS: atom_id res chain seq x y z
N MET A 1 26.66 -21.43 11.21
CA MET A 1 25.24 -21.52 10.78
C MET A 1 24.82 -20.16 10.25
N TYR A 2 23.86 -20.07 9.34
CA TYR A 2 23.42 -18.78 8.78
C TYR A 2 21.98 -18.45 9.21
N ARG A 3 21.73 -17.18 9.47
CA ARG A 3 20.38 -16.61 9.65
C ARG A 3 20.10 -15.70 8.47
N VAL A 4 18.93 -15.86 7.86
CA VAL A 4 18.48 -15.06 6.71
C VAL A 4 17.23 -14.27 7.07
N SER A 5 17.05 -13.09 6.50
CA SER A 5 15.87 -12.24 6.68
C SER A 5 15.45 -11.63 5.35
N LYS A 6 14.14 -11.44 5.18
CA LYS A 6 13.54 -10.76 4.03
C LYS A 6 12.55 -9.71 4.51
N GLY A 7 12.42 -8.60 3.79
CA GLY A 7 11.47 -7.57 4.19
C GLY A 7 11.53 -6.31 3.32
N ALA A 8 10.87 -5.26 3.80
CA ALA A 8 10.91 -3.94 3.18
C ALA A 8 12.37 -3.46 3.06
N PRO A 9 12.80 -2.97 1.90
CA PRO A 9 14.19 -2.59 1.68
C PRO A 9 14.78 -1.62 2.70
N GLU A 10 14.03 -0.60 3.11
CA GLU A 10 14.48 0.37 4.13
C GLU A 10 14.73 -0.28 5.49
N GLN A 11 13.88 -1.24 5.88
CA GLN A 11 14.00 -1.95 7.15
C GLN A 11 15.21 -2.89 7.14
N ILE A 12 15.39 -3.65 6.05
CA ILE A 12 16.54 -4.55 5.91
C ILE A 12 17.85 -3.77 5.80
N LEU A 13 17.86 -2.64 5.09
CA LEU A 13 19.01 -1.75 4.97
C LEU A 13 19.40 -1.16 6.34
N HIS A 14 18.43 -0.88 7.22
CA HIS A 14 18.72 -0.37 8.57
C HIS A 14 19.57 -1.34 9.41
N PHE A 15 19.39 -2.65 9.20
CA PHE A 15 20.16 -3.69 9.90
C PHE A 15 21.56 -3.89 9.33
N ALA A 16 21.82 -3.52 8.07
CA ALA A 16 23.10 -3.76 7.41
C ALA A 16 24.25 -2.95 8.06
N HIS A 17 25.36 -3.62 8.36
CA HIS A 17 26.52 -2.98 8.98
C HIS A 17 27.13 -1.85 8.14
N ASN A 18 27.12 -2.02 6.80
CA ASN A 18 27.65 -1.06 5.82
C ASN A 18 26.56 -0.19 5.19
N LYS A 19 25.44 0.05 5.90
CA LYS A 19 24.27 0.76 5.38
C LYS A 19 24.61 2.09 4.70
N SER A 20 25.52 2.88 5.26
CA SER A 20 25.91 4.19 4.73
C SER A 20 26.52 4.10 3.33
N ASP A 21 27.30 3.03 3.08
CA ASP A 21 28.04 2.84 1.83
C ASP A 21 27.12 2.32 0.72
N ILE A 22 26.19 1.42 1.07
CA ILE A 22 25.31 0.78 0.09
C ILE A 22 24.00 1.52 -0.14
N LYS A 23 23.57 2.41 0.77
CA LYS A 23 22.28 3.09 0.75
C LYS A 23 21.96 3.73 -0.59
N ARG A 24 22.89 4.53 -1.13
CA ARG A 24 22.68 5.23 -2.42
C ARG A 24 22.46 4.25 -3.56
N ARG A 25 23.21 3.15 -3.60
CA ARG A 25 23.09 2.12 -4.65
C ARG A 25 21.78 1.34 -4.50
N VAL A 26 21.39 1.01 -3.27
CA VAL A 26 20.13 0.31 -2.97
C VAL A 26 18.93 1.17 -3.39
N HIS A 27 18.91 2.44 -3.01
CA HIS A 27 17.87 3.39 -3.41
C HIS A 27 17.76 3.53 -4.94
N ALA A 28 18.89 3.66 -5.65
CA ALA A 28 18.88 3.74 -7.10
C ALA A 28 18.26 2.50 -7.78
N VAL A 29 18.46 1.30 -7.21
CA VAL A 29 17.85 0.05 -7.74
C VAL A 29 16.37 -0.02 -7.41
N ILE A 30 15.96 0.39 -6.20
CA ILE A 30 14.53 0.49 -5.82
C ILE A 30 13.81 1.43 -6.76
N ASP A 31 14.38 2.61 -7.05
CA ASP A 31 13.81 3.57 -8.01
C ASP A 31 13.71 2.98 -9.42
N LYS A 32 14.71 2.21 -9.85
CA LYS A 32 14.68 1.51 -11.14
C LYS A 32 13.58 0.44 -11.20
N PHE A 33 13.30 -0.24 -10.09
CA PHE A 33 12.18 -1.19 -9.99
C PHE A 33 10.84 -0.45 -9.97
N ALA A 34 10.72 0.62 -9.19
CA ALA A 34 9.52 1.45 -9.11
C ALA A 34 9.14 2.07 -10.47
N LYS A 35 10.11 2.61 -11.22
CA LYS A 35 9.91 3.12 -12.59
C LYS A 35 9.38 2.07 -13.57
N ARG A 36 9.53 0.78 -13.25
CA ARG A 36 9.01 -0.35 -14.02
C ARG A 36 7.74 -0.96 -13.41
N GLY A 37 7.18 -0.35 -12.36
CA GLY A 37 6.01 -0.87 -11.65
C GLY A 37 6.30 -2.13 -10.83
N LEU A 38 7.54 -2.37 -10.43
CA LEU A 38 7.96 -3.55 -9.68
C LEU A 38 8.09 -3.22 -8.19
N ARG A 39 7.53 -4.08 -7.33
CA ARG A 39 7.73 -4.03 -5.89
C ARG A 39 9.11 -4.56 -5.52
N SER A 40 9.79 -3.92 -4.58
CA SER A 40 11.13 -4.34 -4.13
C SER A 40 11.05 -5.11 -2.81
N LEU A 41 11.69 -6.29 -2.74
CA LEU A 41 11.90 -7.05 -1.51
C LEU A 41 13.39 -7.20 -1.24
N ALA A 42 13.87 -6.82 -0.06
CA ALA A 42 15.28 -6.97 0.29
C ALA A 42 15.55 -8.26 1.04
N VAL A 43 16.77 -8.77 0.88
CA VAL A 43 17.28 -9.95 1.58
C VAL A 43 18.61 -9.63 2.24
N ALA A 44 18.77 -10.07 3.48
CA ALA A 44 20.02 -10.00 4.23
C ALA A 44 20.31 -11.31 4.93
N TYR A 45 21.57 -11.55 5.26
CA TYR A 45 21.98 -12.69 6.08
C TYR A 45 22.98 -12.27 7.15
N GLN A 46 23.11 -13.07 8.19
CA GLN A 46 24.18 -12.96 9.17
C GLN A 46 24.70 -14.36 9.53
N GLU A 47 25.97 -14.42 9.92
CA GLU A 47 26.55 -15.63 10.50
C GLU A 47 26.14 -15.78 11.95
N VAL A 48 25.89 -17.01 12.38
CA VAL A 48 25.60 -17.36 13.77
C VAL A 48 26.61 -18.44 14.18
N SER A 49 27.52 -18.06 15.06
CA SER A 49 28.61 -18.87 15.59
C SER A 49 28.09 -19.98 16.51
N ASP A 50 27.16 -19.66 17.41
CA ASP A 50 26.69 -20.59 18.45
C ASP A 50 25.60 -21.57 18.01
N GLY A 51 25.12 -21.50 16.76
CA GLY A 51 24.06 -22.38 16.24
C GLY A 51 22.69 -22.27 16.95
N ARG A 52 22.57 -21.41 17.97
CA ARG A 52 21.33 -21.16 18.72
C ARG A 52 20.50 -20.07 18.07
N LYS A 53 19.17 -20.27 18.03
CA LYS A 53 18.22 -19.31 17.43
C LYS A 53 18.26 -17.93 18.09
N GLU A 54 18.54 -17.86 19.39
CA GLU A 54 18.53 -16.64 20.20
C GLU A 54 19.87 -15.89 20.21
N SER A 55 20.94 -16.47 19.63
CA SER A 55 22.23 -15.80 19.58
C SER A 55 22.13 -14.47 18.81
N ALA A 56 22.85 -13.44 19.28
CA ALA A 56 22.91 -12.15 18.59
C ALA A 56 23.40 -12.31 17.14
N GLY A 57 24.30 -13.28 16.90
CA GLY A 57 24.96 -13.48 15.62
C GLY A 57 25.94 -12.35 15.28
N GLY A 58 26.57 -12.47 14.11
CA GLY A 58 27.44 -11.44 13.54
C GLY A 58 26.67 -10.30 12.86
N PRO A 59 27.38 -9.35 12.24
CA PRO A 59 26.75 -8.23 11.54
C PRO A 59 25.90 -8.71 10.35
N TRP A 60 24.72 -8.10 10.17
CA TRP A 60 23.91 -8.34 8.99
C TRP A 60 24.60 -7.82 7.73
N GLN A 61 24.61 -8.67 6.71
CA GLN A 61 25.09 -8.37 5.37
C GLN A 61 23.89 -8.28 4.42
N PHE A 62 23.76 -7.15 3.75
CA PHE A 62 22.76 -6.95 2.72
C PHE A 62 23.17 -7.70 1.45
N ILE A 63 22.33 -8.64 1.01
CA ILE A 63 22.62 -9.46 -0.19
C ILE A 63 22.13 -8.77 -1.45
N GLY A 64 20.89 -8.30 -1.44
CA GLY A 64 20.29 -7.77 -2.66
C GLY A 64 18.80 -7.48 -2.57
N LEU A 65 18.26 -7.07 -3.72
CA LEU A 65 16.86 -6.76 -3.94
C LEU A 65 16.27 -7.73 -4.95
N ILE A 66 15.08 -8.23 -4.66
CA ILE A 66 14.28 -9.07 -5.55
C ILE A 66 13.13 -8.20 -6.08
N PRO A 67 13.02 -8.00 -7.40
CA PRO A 67 11.85 -7.37 -7.99
C PRO A 67 10.67 -8.36 -7.99
N LEU A 68 9.51 -7.89 -7.54
CA LEU A 68 8.26 -8.61 -7.56
C LEU A 68 7.30 -7.89 -8.50
N PHE A 69 6.70 -8.63 -9.41
CA PHE A 69 5.64 -8.11 -10.27
C PHE A 69 4.30 -8.37 -9.60
N ASP A 70 3.49 -7.33 -9.47
CA ASP A 70 2.14 -7.40 -8.94
C ASP A 70 1.18 -6.92 -10.04
N PRO A 71 0.77 -7.82 -10.96
CA PRO A 71 -0.04 -7.43 -12.10
C PRO A 71 -1.40 -6.89 -11.63
N PRO A 72 -1.89 -5.77 -12.21
CA PRO A 72 -3.26 -5.36 -11.98
C PRO A 72 -4.22 -6.48 -12.43
N ARG A 73 -5.38 -6.61 -11.77
CA ARG A 73 -6.37 -7.60 -12.20
C ARG A 73 -6.90 -7.22 -13.59
N HIS A 74 -7.23 -8.24 -14.39
CA HIS A 74 -7.67 -8.09 -15.78
C HIS A 74 -8.89 -7.16 -15.94
N ASP A 75 -9.75 -7.08 -14.93
CA ASP A 75 -10.96 -6.27 -14.88
C ASP A 75 -10.72 -4.82 -14.42
N SER A 76 -9.56 -4.54 -13.81
CA SER A 76 -9.33 -3.27 -13.11
C SER A 76 -9.35 -2.07 -14.05
N ALA A 77 -8.74 -2.19 -15.23
CA ALA A 77 -8.66 -1.09 -16.20
C ALA A 77 -10.05 -0.70 -16.73
N GLU A 78 -10.87 -1.70 -17.09
CA GLU A 78 -12.24 -1.47 -17.54
C GLU A 78 -13.10 -0.89 -16.42
N THR A 79 -12.95 -1.41 -15.19
CA THR A 79 -13.69 -0.95 -14.02
C THR A 79 -13.38 0.51 -13.69
N ILE A 80 -12.10 0.90 -13.69
CA ILE A 80 -11.69 2.30 -13.49
C ILE A 80 -12.28 3.18 -14.60
N ARG A 81 -12.27 2.73 -15.86
CA ARG A 81 -12.87 3.48 -16.96
C ARG A 81 -14.38 3.66 -16.79
N ARG A 82 -15.09 2.62 -16.36
CA ARG A 82 -16.53 2.69 -16.05
C ARG A 82 -16.80 3.68 -14.91
N ALA A 83 -16.00 3.62 -13.84
CA ALA A 83 -16.12 4.55 -12.71
C ALA A 83 -15.84 6.01 -13.14
N LEU A 84 -14.81 6.25 -13.96
CA LEU A 84 -14.49 7.59 -14.47
C LEU A 84 -15.56 8.15 -15.42
N ASN A 85 -16.25 7.29 -16.18
CA ASN A 85 -17.37 7.72 -17.04
C ASN A 85 -18.60 8.17 -16.23
N LEU A 86 -18.67 7.81 -14.95
CA LEU A 86 -19.71 8.29 -14.03
C LEU A 86 -19.35 9.67 -13.42
N ARG A 87 -18.17 10.22 -13.71
CA ARG A 87 -17.67 11.49 -13.14
C ARG A 87 -17.65 12.59 -14.22
N ASP A 88 -18.12 13.79 -13.87
CA ASP A 88 -17.89 15.00 -14.66
C ASP A 88 -16.41 15.43 -14.53
N LYS A 89 -15.76 15.75 -15.65
CA LYS A 89 -14.33 16.11 -15.69
C LYS A 89 -14.14 17.62 -15.75
N ASP A 90 -13.33 18.19 -14.86
CA ASP A 90 -12.72 19.52 -15.08
C ASP A 90 -11.33 19.71 -14.44
N GLU A 91 -10.47 20.30 -15.27
CA GLU A 91 -9.32 21.24 -15.13
C GLU A 91 -8.15 21.12 -14.12
N PHE A 92 -7.06 21.77 -14.57
CA PHE A 92 -5.66 21.73 -14.15
C PHE A 92 -5.40 22.24 -12.71
N ILE A 93 -4.42 21.64 -12.02
CA ILE A 93 -4.11 21.91 -10.61
C ILE A 93 -2.76 22.63 -10.48
N ALA A 94 -2.75 23.87 -9.98
CA ALA A 94 -1.59 24.51 -9.37
C ALA A 94 -2.04 25.41 -8.19
N ASP A 95 -1.34 25.31 -7.06
CA ASP A 95 -1.51 26.11 -5.82
C ASP A 95 -2.88 26.07 -5.11
N LEU A 96 -3.52 24.90 -5.09
CA LEU A 96 -4.79 24.73 -4.37
C LEU A 96 -4.57 24.39 -2.87
N PRO A 97 -5.49 24.81 -1.98
CA PRO A 97 -5.54 24.33 -0.61
C PRO A 97 -5.60 22.80 -0.57
N ILE A 98 -5.04 22.19 0.49
CA ILE A 98 -4.94 20.73 0.64
C ILE A 98 -6.28 19.99 0.46
N ASP A 99 -7.40 20.58 0.88
CA ASP A 99 -8.73 19.97 0.72
C ASP A 99 -9.18 19.91 -0.74
N GLU A 100 -8.82 20.91 -1.54
CA GLU A 100 -9.11 20.96 -2.96
C GLU A 100 -8.13 20.09 -3.76
N LEU A 101 -6.87 19.99 -3.31
CA LEU A 101 -5.93 18.99 -3.83
C LEU A 101 -6.45 17.57 -3.61
N ILE A 102 -7.01 17.27 -2.44
CA ILE A 102 -7.59 15.96 -2.14
C ILE A 102 -8.80 15.68 -3.04
N GLU A 103 -9.67 16.65 -3.25
CA GLU A 103 -10.86 16.51 -4.10
C GLU A 103 -10.51 16.29 -5.58
N LYS A 104 -9.47 16.97 -6.08
CA LYS A 104 -9.06 16.89 -7.48
C LYS A 104 -8.05 15.75 -7.76
N ALA A 105 -7.44 15.16 -6.75
CA ALA A 105 -6.50 14.06 -6.92
C ALA A 105 -7.19 12.79 -7.45
N ASP A 106 -6.62 12.19 -8.49
CA ASP A 106 -7.07 10.90 -9.03
C ASP A 106 -6.55 9.69 -8.22
N GLY A 107 -5.64 9.92 -7.26
CA GLY A 107 -5.10 8.88 -6.39
C GLY A 107 -4.05 9.40 -5.42
N PHE A 108 -3.83 8.62 -4.35
CA PHE A 108 -2.86 8.93 -3.31
C PHE A 108 -1.85 7.79 -3.18
N VAL A 109 -0.57 8.14 -3.01
CA VAL A 109 0.53 7.18 -2.82
C VAL A 109 1.24 7.44 -1.48
N GLY A 110 1.79 6.39 -0.87
CA GLY A 110 2.48 6.51 0.43
C GLY A 110 1.54 6.85 1.60
N VAL A 111 0.30 6.36 1.53
CA VAL A 111 -0.76 6.69 2.50
C VAL A 111 -0.64 5.80 3.75
N PHE A 112 -0.41 6.42 4.90
CA PHE A 112 -0.45 5.76 6.20
C PHE A 112 -1.91 5.53 6.66
N PRO A 113 -2.17 4.60 7.60
CA PRO A 113 -3.51 4.33 8.08
C PRO A 113 -4.29 5.58 8.53
N GLU A 114 -3.62 6.50 9.23
CA GLU A 114 -4.21 7.75 9.73
C GLU A 114 -4.62 8.69 8.58
N HIS A 115 -3.83 8.71 7.51
CA HIS A 115 -4.11 9.52 6.33
C HIS A 115 -5.35 9.04 5.59
N LYS A 116 -5.61 7.72 5.56
CA LYS A 116 -6.82 7.16 4.93
C LYS A 116 -8.10 7.70 5.59
N TYR A 117 -8.12 7.70 6.93
CA TYR A 117 -9.22 8.25 7.70
C TYR A 117 -9.42 9.75 7.42
N GLU A 118 -8.33 10.52 7.41
CA GLU A 118 -8.39 11.97 7.21
C GLU A 118 -8.83 12.35 5.79
N ILE A 119 -8.41 11.60 4.77
CA ILE A 119 -8.85 11.77 3.38
C ILE A 119 -10.37 11.60 3.29
N VAL A 120 -10.92 10.50 3.83
CA VAL A 120 -12.37 10.25 3.86
C VAL A 120 -13.11 11.37 4.58
N LYS A 121 -12.62 11.77 5.75
CA LYS A 121 -13.23 12.85 6.54
C LYS A 121 -13.26 14.18 5.77
N ARG A 122 -12.18 14.53 5.06
CA ARG A 122 -12.11 15.78 4.28
C ARG A 122 -13.04 15.76 3.08
N LEU A 123 -13.11 14.64 2.36
CA LEU A 123 -14.06 14.46 1.25
C LEU A 123 -15.52 14.57 1.74
N GLN A 124 -15.84 13.99 2.91
CA GLN A 124 -17.15 14.14 3.55
C GLN A 124 -17.49 15.58 3.94
N VAL A 125 -16.52 16.34 4.49
CA VAL A 125 -16.70 17.78 4.80
C VAL A 125 -17.06 18.58 3.54
N ARG A 126 -16.52 18.16 2.39
CA ARG A 126 -16.85 18.74 1.07
C ARG A 126 -18.13 18.17 0.46
N LYS A 127 -18.92 17.42 1.23
CA LYS A 127 -20.22 16.84 0.87
C LYS A 127 -20.16 15.71 -0.17
N HIS A 128 -18.98 15.10 -0.35
CA HIS A 128 -18.88 13.87 -1.14
C HIS A 128 -19.37 12.67 -0.33
N ILE A 129 -20.12 11.78 -0.99
CA ILE A 129 -20.43 10.46 -0.45
C ILE A 129 -19.24 9.55 -0.72
N CYS A 130 -18.60 9.07 0.34
CA CYS A 130 -17.33 8.37 0.27
C CYS A 130 -17.53 6.85 0.41
N GLY A 131 -17.29 6.12 -0.66
CA GLY A 131 -17.07 4.67 -0.62
C GLY A 131 -15.59 4.37 -0.39
N MET A 132 -15.28 3.46 0.54
CA MET A 132 -13.89 3.07 0.81
C MET A 132 -13.74 1.55 0.84
N THR A 133 -12.76 1.03 0.09
CA THR A 133 -12.40 -0.39 0.11
C THR A 133 -11.19 -0.66 1.01
N GLY A 134 -11.17 -1.78 1.72
CA GLY A 134 -10.04 -2.17 2.57
C GLY A 134 -9.97 -3.68 2.82
N ASP A 135 -8.81 -4.15 3.26
CA ASP A 135 -8.54 -5.57 3.51
C ASP A 135 -7.94 -5.85 4.90
N GLY A 136 -7.20 -4.88 5.46
CA GLY A 136 -6.45 -5.05 6.69
C GLY A 136 -7.05 -4.37 7.92
N VAL A 137 -6.52 -4.76 9.09
CA VAL A 137 -6.81 -4.11 10.40
C VAL A 137 -6.57 -2.59 10.36
N ASN A 138 -5.61 -2.16 9.55
CA ASN A 138 -5.24 -0.75 9.40
C ASN A 138 -6.29 0.07 8.65
N ASP A 139 -7.16 -0.57 7.87
CA ASP A 139 -8.22 0.12 7.12
C ASP A 139 -9.50 0.29 7.94
N ALA A 140 -9.64 -0.47 9.03
CA ALA A 140 -10.86 -0.50 9.84
C ALA A 140 -11.34 0.89 10.30
N PRO A 141 -10.48 1.82 10.76
CA PRO A 141 -10.94 3.17 11.13
C PRO A 141 -11.51 3.95 9.95
N ALA A 142 -10.90 3.82 8.77
CA ALA A 142 -11.29 4.55 7.57
C ALA A 142 -12.55 3.92 6.92
N LEU A 143 -12.63 2.59 6.92
CA LEU A 143 -13.84 1.84 6.54
C LEU A 143 -15.05 2.28 7.36
N LYS A 144 -14.91 2.36 8.68
CA LYS A 144 -15.98 2.79 9.58
C LYS A 144 -16.33 4.28 9.47
N LYS A 145 -15.40 5.09 8.96
CA LYS A 145 -15.62 6.53 8.76
C LYS A 145 -16.32 6.84 7.45
N ALA A 146 -16.11 6.01 6.43
CA ALA A 146 -16.71 6.14 5.12
C ALA A 146 -18.24 6.07 5.20
N ASP A 147 -18.93 6.64 4.21
CA ASP A 147 -20.38 6.52 4.10
C ASP A 147 -20.77 5.08 3.73
N ILE A 148 -19.88 4.40 2.98
CA ILE A 148 -19.97 2.96 2.70
C ILE A 148 -18.55 2.36 2.79
N GLY A 149 -18.29 1.62 3.87
CA GLY A 149 -17.10 0.79 4.03
C GLY A 149 -17.27 -0.57 3.34
N ILE A 150 -16.33 -0.96 2.50
CA ILE A 150 -16.36 -2.20 1.71
C ILE A 150 -15.13 -3.06 2.04
N ALA A 151 -15.35 -4.20 2.70
CA ALA A 151 -14.30 -5.19 2.89
C ALA A 151 -14.20 -6.12 1.68
N VAL A 152 -12.99 -6.31 1.16
CA VAL A 152 -12.75 -7.23 0.02
C VAL A 152 -12.87 -8.71 0.44
N ALA A 153 -13.02 -9.61 -0.54
CA ALA A 153 -13.29 -11.03 -0.29
C ALA A 153 -12.27 -11.78 0.58
N ASN A 154 -11.03 -11.33 0.64
CA ASN A 154 -9.98 -11.91 1.49
C ASN A 154 -9.60 -11.00 2.67
N ALA A 155 -10.45 -10.05 3.02
CA ALA A 155 -10.22 -9.14 4.12
C ALA A 155 -10.17 -9.89 5.46
N THR A 156 -9.38 -9.33 6.37
CA THR A 156 -9.30 -9.75 7.77
C THR A 156 -10.66 -9.59 8.48
N ASP A 157 -10.92 -10.40 9.51
CA ASP A 157 -12.16 -10.32 10.28
C ASP A 157 -12.39 -8.93 10.89
N ALA A 158 -11.31 -8.25 11.27
CA ALA A 158 -11.37 -6.87 11.74
C ALA A 158 -11.87 -5.89 10.68
N ALA A 159 -11.37 -6.01 9.44
CA ALA A 159 -11.83 -5.18 8.33
C ALA A 159 -13.30 -5.48 7.97
N ARG A 160 -13.69 -6.77 7.93
CA ARG A 160 -15.09 -7.18 7.69
C ARG A 160 -16.05 -6.67 8.76
N SER A 161 -15.63 -6.70 10.03
CA SER A 161 -16.44 -6.19 11.14
C SER A 161 -16.57 -4.67 11.13
N ALA A 162 -15.66 -3.95 10.47
CA ALA A 162 -15.67 -2.49 10.39
C ALA A 162 -16.35 -1.96 9.11
N SER A 163 -16.63 -2.82 8.14
CA SER A 163 -17.28 -2.48 6.87
C SER A 163 -18.79 -2.69 6.90
N ASP A 164 -19.52 -1.91 6.10
CA ASP A 164 -20.96 -2.07 5.87
C ASP A 164 -21.28 -3.20 4.88
N ILE A 165 -20.38 -3.43 3.91
CA ILE A 165 -20.51 -4.45 2.86
C ILE A 165 -19.25 -5.32 2.85
N VAL A 166 -19.45 -6.64 2.75
CA VAL A 166 -18.36 -7.62 2.57
C VAL A 166 -18.52 -8.28 1.20
N LEU A 167 -17.54 -8.07 0.32
CA LEU A 167 -17.52 -8.75 -0.97
C LEU A 167 -17.21 -10.23 -0.76
N THR A 168 -17.90 -11.11 -1.47
CA THR A 168 -17.61 -12.55 -1.48
C THR A 168 -16.70 -12.95 -2.64
N GLU A 169 -16.62 -12.11 -3.67
CA GLU A 169 -15.77 -12.28 -4.83
C GLU A 169 -14.70 -11.18 -4.91
N PRO A 170 -13.49 -11.50 -5.39
CA PRO A 170 -12.40 -10.55 -5.43
C PRO A 170 -12.41 -9.74 -6.74
N GLY A 171 -12.38 -8.41 -6.65
CA GLY A 171 -12.29 -7.55 -7.83
C GLY A 171 -13.03 -6.23 -7.61
N LEU A 172 -12.59 -5.18 -8.31
CA LEU A 172 -13.29 -3.89 -8.26
C LEU A 172 -14.62 -3.96 -9.03
N SER A 173 -14.72 -4.84 -10.03
CA SER A 173 -15.92 -5.05 -10.86
C SER A 173 -17.15 -5.46 -10.06
N VAL A 174 -16.96 -6.17 -8.94
CA VAL A 174 -18.03 -6.58 -8.02
C VAL A 174 -18.69 -5.38 -7.38
N ILE A 175 -17.92 -4.32 -7.09
CA ILE A 175 -18.45 -3.09 -6.47
C ILE A 175 -19.34 -2.36 -7.47
N ILE A 176 -18.90 -2.20 -8.72
CA ILE A 176 -19.73 -1.55 -9.76
C ILE A 176 -20.98 -2.37 -10.04
N SER A 177 -20.91 -3.70 -10.01
CA SER A 177 -22.10 -4.55 -10.25
C SER A 177 -23.10 -4.54 -9.08
N ALA A 178 -22.66 -4.17 -7.88
CA ALA A 178 -23.48 -4.13 -6.68
C ALA A 178 -24.18 -2.77 -6.45
N CYS A 179 -23.76 -1.73 -7.16
CA CYS A 179 -24.32 -0.37 -7.12
C CYS A 179 -25.15 -0.09 -8.39
#